data_AF-A0A2V7TM12-F1
#
_entry.id   AF-A0A2V7TM12-F1
#
_cell.length_a   1.000
_cell.length_b   1.000
_cell.length_c   1.000
_cell.angle_alpha   90.00
_cell.angle_beta   90.00
_cell.angle_gamma   90.00
#
_symmetry.space_group_name_H-M   'P 1'
#
loop_
_entity.id
_entity.type
_entity.pdbx_description
1 polymer ?
#
loop_
_entity_poly.entity_id
_entity_poly.type
_entity_poly.pdbx_seq_one_letter_code
_entity_poly.pdbx_strand_id
1 'polypeptide(L)'
;MTKQFTASAIMTLVEDGRLKLDDPITTHLANSPEAWKAITVRHLLTHTSGIPDYTEGTIDLRRDYTEDELAKLAFGLKLEFAPGSRWNYSNTGYLMLGVLVHRASGRFYGDVLRDRVFMPLGMKTARIISEEDIVPHRAAGYRLVGGELKNQEWVAPKLNTTADG
;
A
#
# COMPACT_ATOMS: atom_id res chain seq x y z
N MET A 1 3.12 -7.87 -8.00
CA MET A 1 1.79 -7.92 -8.67
C MET A 1 0.64 -7.78 -7.66
N THR A 2 0.74 -6.83 -6.71
CA THR A 2 -0.27 -6.59 -5.66
C THR A 2 -1.07 -5.32 -5.93
N LYS A 3 -0.43 -4.31 -6.54
CA LYS A 3 -0.99 -2.97 -6.80
C LYS A 3 -2.33 -2.99 -7.54
N GLN A 4 -2.53 -3.86 -8.52
CA GLN A 4 -3.83 -3.92 -9.22
C GLN A 4 -4.98 -4.34 -8.29
N PHE A 5 -4.71 -5.14 -7.26
CA PHE A 5 -5.70 -5.50 -6.25
C PHE A 5 -5.97 -4.32 -5.31
N THR A 6 -4.93 -3.65 -4.81
CA THR A 6 -5.09 -2.41 -4.02
C THR A 6 -5.91 -1.35 -4.79
N ALA A 7 -5.62 -1.16 -6.08
CA ALA A 7 -6.41 -0.27 -6.94
C ALA A 7 -7.87 -0.74 -7.05
N SER A 8 -8.11 -2.05 -7.20
CA SER A 8 -9.47 -2.61 -7.21
C SER A 8 -10.21 -2.34 -5.88
N ALA A 9 -9.55 -2.49 -4.73
CA ALA A 9 -10.14 -2.16 -3.43
C ALA A 9 -10.57 -0.69 -3.35
N ILE A 10 -9.72 0.23 -3.82
CA ILE A 10 -10.06 1.65 -3.91
C ILE A 10 -11.27 1.87 -4.82
N MET A 11 -11.30 1.24 -6.00
CA MET A 11 -12.42 1.38 -6.92
C MET A 11 -13.74 0.85 -6.35
N THR A 12 -13.73 -0.23 -5.55
CA THR A 12 -14.96 -0.69 -4.87
C THR A 12 -15.48 0.34 -3.86
N LEU A 13 -14.60 1.10 -3.20
CA LEU A 13 -14.99 2.18 -2.30
C LEU A 13 -15.48 3.42 -3.08
N VAL A 14 -14.96 3.64 -4.29
CA VAL A 14 -15.45 4.67 -5.20
C VAL A 14 -16.86 4.34 -5.70
N GLU A 15 -17.10 3.09 -6.08
CA GLU A 15 -18.43 2.60 -6.48
C GLU A 15 -19.46 2.72 -5.34
N ASP A 16 -19.04 2.44 -4.10
CA ASP A 16 -19.87 2.62 -2.89
C ASP A 16 -20.05 4.11 -2.51
N GLY A 17 -19.44 5.06 -3.23
CA GLY A 17 -19.51 6.49 -2.95
C GLY A 17 -18.77 6.93 -1.67
N ARG A 18 -17.91 6.07 -1.12
CA ARG A 18 -17.14 6.31 0.12
C ARG A 18 -15.84 7.07 -0.14
N LEU A 19 -15.37 7.03 -1.38
CA LEU A 19 -14.24 7.79 -1.90
C LEU A 19 -14.60 8.35 -3.28
N LYS A 20 -13.92 9.40 -3.71
CA LYS A 20 -13.86 9.81 -5.11
C LYS A 20 -12.42 9.92 -5.56
N LEU A 21 -12.19 9.68 -6.84
CA LEU A 21 -10.84 9.75 -7.42
C LEU A 21 -10.21 11.14 -7.25
N ASP A 22 -11.03 12.19 -7.28
CA ASP A 22 -10.57 13.57 -7.18
C ASP A 22 -10.67 14.13 -5.74
N ASP A 23 -11.02 13.29 -4.76
CA ASP A 23 -10.97 13.69 -3.36
C ASP A 23 -9.52 13.94 -2.93
N PRO A 24 -9.23 15.05 -2.22
CA PRO A 24 -7.94 15.26 -1.59
C PRO A 24 -7.71 14.17 -0.55
N ILE A 25 -6.53 13.54 -0.57
CA ILE A 25 -6.23 12.44 0.38
C ILE A 25 -6.20 12.93 1.84
N THR A 26 -5.95 14.23 2.04
CA THR A 26 -5.92 14.90 3.34
C THR A 26 -7.27 14.88 4.07
N THR A 27 -8.38 14.66 3.34
CA THR A 27 -9.72 14.49 3.93
C THR A 27 -9.83 13.25 4.82
N HIS A 28 -8.99 12.24 4.59
CA HIS A 28 -8.96 10.99 5.34
C HIS A 28 -7.72 10.84 6.23
N LEU A 29 -6.78 11.78 6.14
CA LEU A 29 -5.45 11.71 6.77
C LEU A 29 -5.28 12.87 7.76
N ALA A 30 -5.58 12.61 9.03
CA ALA A 30 -5.36 13.59 10.08
C ALA A 30 -3.87 13.98 10.17
N ASN A 31 -3.60 15.28 10.37
CA ASN A 31 -2.25 15.84 10.51
C ASN A 31 -1.33 15.66 9.28
N SER A 32 -1.89 15.43 8.09
CA SER A 32 -1.11 15.39 6.85
C SER A 32 -0.45 16.75 6.55
N PRO A 33 0.75 16.80 5.92
CA PRO A 33 1.42 18.05 5.58
C PRO A 33 0.59 18.92 4.63
N GLU A 34 0.66 20.25 4.77
CA GLU A 34 -0.02 21.19 3.84
C GLU A 34 0.41 20.96 2.38
N ALA A 35 1.67 20.54 2.15
CA ALA A 35 2.17 20.20 0.83
C ALA A 35 1.37 19.09 0.13
N TRP A 36 0.67 18.24 0.87
CA TRP A 36 -0.13 17.14 0.34
C TRP A 36 -1.56 17.53 -0.01
N LYS A 37 -1.98 18.76 0.27
CA LYS A 37 -3.36 19.24 0.06
C LYS A 37 -3.86 19.12 -1.38
N ALA A 38 -2.97 19.17 -2.37
CA ALA A 38 -3.29 19.01 -3.78
C ALA A 38 -3.22 17.54 -4.26
N ILE A 39 -2.81 16.60 -3.40
CA ILE A 39 -2.74 15.17 -3.76
C ILE A 39 -4.14 14.57 -3.66
N THR A 40 -4.59 13.93 -4.73
CA THR A 40 -5.87 13.23 -4.79
C THR A 40 -5.68 11.72 -4.76
N VAL A 41 -6.76 10.97 -4.53
CA VAL A 41 -6.76 9.50 -4.63
C VAL A 41 -6.23 9.04 -5.99
N ARG A 42 -6.63 9.72 -7.07
CA ARG A 42 -6.16 9.48 -8.44
C ARG A 42 -4.65 9.62 -8.53
N HIS A 43 -4.06 10.67 -7.96
CA HIS A 43 -2.61 10.88 -8.01
C HIS A 43 -1.82 9.74 -7.36
N LEU A 44 -2.34 9.15 -6.27
CA LEU A 44 -1.73 7.96 -5.67
C LEU A 44 -1.84 6.74 -6.59
N LEU A 45 -3.03 6.46 -7.13
CA LEU A 45 -3.29 5.34 -8.05
C LEU A 45 -2.39 5.38 -9.30
N THR A 46 -2.16 6.58 -9.83
CA THR A 46 -1.43 6.79 -11.09
C THR A 46 0.06 7.09 -10.91
N HIS A 47 0.60 7.03 -9.69
CA HIS A 47 2.00 7.37 -9.40
C HIS A 47 2.40 8.79 -9.85
N THR A 48 1.49 9.75 -9.67
CA THR A 48 1.71 11.16 -10.02
C THR A 48 1.58 12.08 -8.80
N SER A 49 1.72 11.56 -7.59
CA SER A 49 1.57 12.34 -6.35
C SER A 49 2.77 13.24 -6.03
N GLY A 50 3.95 12.91 -6.54
CA GLY A 50 5.21 13.55 -6.15
C GLY A 50 5.80 13.02 -4.85
N ILE A 51 5.17 12.03 -4.19
CA ILE A 51 5.67 11.42 -2.95
C ILE A 51 6.79 10.42 -3.31
N PRO A 52 8.03 10.59 -2.78
CA PRO A 52 9.13 9.68 -3.06
C PRO A 52 8.88 8.30 -2.45
N ASP A 53 9.62 7.31 -2.91
CA ASP A 53 9.56 5.94 -2.39
C ASP A 53 10.32 5.82 -1.05
N TYR A 54 9.68 5.26 -0.02
CA TYR A 54 10.31 5.07 1.31
C TYR A 54 11.22 3.85 1.35
N THR A 55 11.11 2.93 0.37
CA THR A 55 11.85 1.65 0.39
C THR A 55 13.37 1.83 0.22
N GLU A 56 13.82 3.02 -0.19
CA GLU A 56 15.24 3.38 -0.30
C GLU A 56 15.78 3.93 1.02
N GLY A 57 15.95 3.05 2.02
CA GLY A 57 16.72 3.33 3.24
C GLY A 57 15.99 4.10 4.35
N THR A 58 14.68 4.34 4.22
CA THR A 58 13.89 5.05 5.25
C THR A 58 13.27 4.10 6.28
N ILE A 59 13.09 2.82 5.94
CA ILE A 59 12.41 1.84 6.79
C ILE A 59 13.33 0.71 7.27
N ASP A 60 13.12 0.25 8.49
CA ASP A 60 13.74 -0.96 9.03
C ASP A 60 12.82 -2.16 8.75
N LEU A 61 13.21 -3.01 7.80
CA LEU A 61 12.46 -4.20 7.43
C LEU A 61 12.26 -5.18 8.59
N ARG A 62 13.05 -5.08 9.66
CA ARG A 62 12.98 -5.94 10.83
C ARG A 62 12.04 -5.42 11.92
N ARG A 63 11.37 -4.30 11.70
CA ARG A 63 10.46 -3.67 12.65
C ARG A 63 9.03 -3.67 12.11
N ASP A 64 8.09 -4.04 12.98
CA ASP A 64 6.69 -3.77 12.74
C ASP A 64 6.37 -2.29 12.98
N TYR A 65 5.59 -1.72 12.07
CA TYR A 65 5.06 -0.37 12.18
C TYR A 65 3.55 -0.41 12.25
N THR A 66 2.99 0.49 13.05
CA THR A 66 1.58 0.84 12.98
C THR A 66 1.28 1.65 11.73
N GLU A 67 0.01 1.68 11.32
CA GLU A 67 -0.44 2.52 10.21
C GLU A 67 -0.10 4.00 10.43
N ASP A 68 -0.27 4.50 11.65
CA ASP A 68 0.04 5.90 11.99
C ASP A 68 1.54 6.20 11.95
N GLU A 69 2.40 5.26 12.35
CA GLU A 69 3.86 5.41 12.20
C GLU A 69 4.27 5.46 10.73
N LEU A 70 3.69 4.60 9.90
CA LEU A 70 3.93 4.57 8.45
C LEU A 70 3.44 5.84 7.76
N ALA A 71 2.24 6.31 8.10
CA ALA A 71 1.71 7.58 7.62
C ALA A 71 2.61 8.76 8.05
N LYS A 72 3.07 8.77 9.31
CA LYS A 72 3.97 9.81 9.82
C LYS A 72 5.33 9.80 9.11
N LEU A 73 5.89 8.63 8.82
CA LEU A 73 7.10 8.50 7.99
C LEU A 73 6.87 9.10 6.61
N ALA A 74 5.76 8.75 5.96
CA ALA A 74 5.40 9.29 4.65
C ALA A 74 5.21 10.82 4.67
N PHE A 75 4.58 11.35 5.73
CA PHE A 75 4.41 12.80 5.92
C PHE A 75 5.74 13.56 6.08
N GLY A 76 6.78 12.89 6.56
CA GLY A 76 8.13 13.45 6.66
C GLY A 76 8.84 13.59 5.30
N LEU A 77 8.31 12.99 4.24
CA LEU A 77 8.92 13.01 2.92
C LEU A 77 8.58 14.30 2.17
N LYS A 78 9.63 14.98 1.70
CA LYS A 78 9.48 16.15 0.83
C LYS A 78 9.05 15.70 -0.57
N LEU A 79 8.04 16.35 -1.14
CA LEU A 79 7.60 16.09 -2.50
C LEU A 79 8.73 16.40 -3.50
N GLU A 80 8.92 15.50 -4.47
CA GLU A 80 9.92 15.65 -5.53
C GLU A 80 9.43 16.56 -6.66
N PHE A 81 8.12 16.63 -6.86
CA PHE A 81 7.46 17.44 -7.87
C PHE A 81 6.01 17.72 -7.48
N ALA A 82 5.39 18.69 -8.17
CA ALA A 82 4.00 19.05 -7.91
C ALA A 82 3.04 17.90 -8.30
N PRO A 83 2.00 17.61 -7.50
CA PRO A 83 1.04 16.54 -7.83
C PRO A 83 0.44 16.73 -9.24
N GLY A 84 0.39 15.63 -10.01
CA GLY A 84 -0.11 15.58 -11.39
C GLY A 84 0.89 16.03 -12.46
N SER A 85 2.00 16.68 -12.09
CA SER A 85 2.93 17.25 -13.09
C SER A 85 3.84 16.23 -13.78
N ARG A 86 4.13 15.11 -13.11
CA ARG A 86 5.03 14.05 -13.60
C ARG A 86 4.58 12.70 -13.09
N TRP A 87 5.10 11.65 -13.70
CA TRP A 87 5.00 10.28 -13.21
C TRP A 87 6.30 9.90 -12.50
N ASN A 88 6.21 9.33 -11.30
CA ASN A 88 7.29 8.64 -10.62
C ASN A 88 6.71 7.52 -9.75
N TYR A 89 7.18 6.29 -9.96
CA TYR A 89 6.74 5.13 -9.20
C TYR A 89 6.99 5.33 -7.69
N SER A 90 6.06 4.88 -6.86
CA SER A 90 6.14 5.09 -5.41
C SER A 90 5.35 4.01 -4.67
N ASN A 91 6.05 3.16 -3.92
CA ASN A 91 5.41 2.25 -2.97
C ASN A 91 4.72 3.03 -1.84
N THR A 92 5.31 4.14 -1.38
CA THR A 92 4.67 5.07 -0.43
C THR A 92 3.27 5.47 -0.88
N GLY A 93 3.07 5.75 -2.17
CA GLY A 93 1.75 6.10 -2.68
C GLY A 93 0.71 4.99 -2.49
N TYR A 94 1.10 3.74 -2.72
CA TYR A 94 0.22 2.58 -2.55
C TYR A 94 0.03 2.16 -1.09
N LEU A 95 1.04 2.36 -0.26
CA LEU A 95 0.92 2.25 1.18
C LEU A 95 -0.20 3.19 1.67
N MET A 96 -0.17 4.45 1.24
CA MET A 96 -1.22 5.42 1.57
C MET A 96 -2.59 5.03 1.01
N LEU A 97 -2.68 4.36 -0.13
CA LEU A 97 -3.97 3.79 -0.59
C LEU A 97 -4.51 2.73 0.38
N GLY A 98 -3.64 1.90 0.95
CA GLY A 98 -4.03 0.96 2.02
C GLY A 98 -4.61 1.67 3.24
N VAL A 99 -3.96 2.76 3.67
CA VAL A 99 -4.46 3.66 4.73
C VAL A 99 -5.83 4.21 4.38
N LEU A 100 -6.02 4.73 3.16
CA LEU A 100 -7.31 5.25 2.70
C LEU A 100 -8.39 4.19 2.69
N VAL A 101 -8.09 2.95 2.27
CA VAL A 101 -9.04 1.84 2.36
C VAL A 101 -9.47 1.63 3.81
N HIS A 102 -8.52 1.59 4.76
CA HIS A 102 -8.86 1.41 6.17
C HIS A 102 -9.69 2.57 6.72
N ARG A 103 -9.29 3.82 6.48
CA ARG A 103 -10.00 5.01 6.97
C ARG A 103 -11.40 5.16 6.38
N ALA A 104 -11.54 4.91 5.08
CA ALA A 104 -12.83 5.00 4.41
C ALA A 104 -13.73 3.81 4.75
N SER A 105 -13.16 2.61 4.93
CA SER A 105 -13.93 1.37 5.12
C SER A 105 -14.22 1.00 6.58
N GLY A 106 -13.35 1.38 7.51
CA GLY A 106 -13.29 0.88 8.88
C GLY A 106 -12.72 -0.54 9.00
N ARG A 107 -12.12 -1.07 7.94
CA ARG A 107 -11.69 -2.47 7.83
C ARG A 107 -10.26 -2.57 7.30
N PHE A 108 -9.57 -3.65 7.67
CA PHE A 108 -8.27 -3.95 7.07
C PHE A 108 -8.42 -4.16 5.55
N TYR A 109 -7.53 -3.59 4.73
CA TYR A 109 -7.65 -3.65 3.27
C TYR A 109 -7.65 -5.09 2.72
N GLY A 110 -6.93 -6.01 3.39
CA GLY A 110 -6.93 -7.42 3.05
C GLY A 110 -8.30 -8.09 3.18
N ASP A 111 -9.09 -7.67 4.18
CA ASP A 111 -10.46 -8.14 4.33
C ASP A 111 -11.39 -7.57 3.26
N VAL A 112 -11.18 -6.31 2.87
CA VAL A 112 -11.91 -5.68 1.75
C VAL A 112 -11.62 -6.44 0.45
N LEU A 113 -10.35 -6.76 0.19
CA LEU A 113 -9.96 -7.57 -0.97
C LEU A 113 -10.57 -8.97 -0.95
N ARG A 114 -10.53 -9.65 0.20
CA ARG A 114 -11.14 -10.98 0.35
C ARG A 114 -12.62 -10.94 -0.01
N ASP A 115 -13.37 -10.03 0.61
CA ASP A 115 -14.83 -10.05 0.54
C ASP A 115 -15.36 -9.45 -0.77
N ARG A 116 -14.68 -8.43 -1.32
CA ARG A 116 -15.17 -7.66 -2.47
C ARG A 116 -14.54 -8.08 -3.79
N VAL A 117 -13.37 -8.73 -3.76
CA VAL A 117 -12.63 -9.11 -4.97
C VAL A 117 -12.43 -10.62 -5.05
N PHE A 118 -11.77 -11.23 -4.06
CA PHE A 118 -11.35 -12.63 -4.18
C PHE A 118 -12.52 -13.61 -4.11
N MET A 119 -13.40 -13.47 -3.11
CA MET A 119 -14.54 -14.36 -2.95
C MET A 119 -15.54 -14.30 -4.12
N PRO A 120 -16.00 -13.12 -4.57
CA PRO A 120 -16.95 -13.02 -5.68
C PRO A 120 -16.40 -13.58 -7.00
N LEU A 121 -15.09 -13.47 -7.23
CA LEU A 121 -14.41 -13.97 -8.42
C LEU A 121 -13.97 -15.45 -8.30
N GLY A 122 -14.26 -16.11 -7.17
CA GLY A 122 -13.87 -17.50 -6.95
C GLY A 122 -12.36 -17.72 -6.78
N MET A 123 -11.60 -16.70 -6.39
CA MET A 123 -10.15 -16.76 -6.18
C MET A 123 -9.82 -17.40 -4.82
N LYS A 124 -10.09 -18.70 -4.69
CA LYS A 124 -10.05 -19.43 -3.41
C LYS A 124 -8.67 -19.51 -2.72
N THR A 125 -7.59 -19.26 -3.45
CA THR A 125 -6.21 -19.33 -2.95
C THR A 125 -5.56 -17.96 -2.76
N ALA A 126 -6.19 -16.88 -3.26
CA ALA A 126 -5.68 -15.53 -3.13
C ALA A 126 -5.88 -15.00 -1.70
N ARG A 127 -4.82 -14.42 -1.12
CA ARG A 127 -4.82 -13.93 0.25
C ARG A 127 -3.72 -12.90 0.48
N ILE A 128 -3.86 -12.12 1.55
CA ILE A 128 -2.72 -11.37 2.11
C ILE A 128 -1.73 -12.36 2.73
N ILE A 129 -0.44 -12.03 2.65
CA ILE A 129 0.63 -12.81 3.25
C ILE A 129 0.40 -12.98 4.76
N SER A 130 0.79 -14.14 5.28
CA SER A 130 0.75 -14.45 6.71
C SER A 130 1.98 -15.29 7.02
N GLU A 131 2.81 -14.81 7.94
CA GLU A 131 3.98 -15.55 8.42
C GLU A 131 3.57 -16.66 9.42
N GLU A 132 2.41 -16.54 10.04
CA GLU A 132 1.89 -17.47 11.04
C GLU A 132 1.18 -18.68 10.41
N ASP A 133 0.45 -18.45 9.30
CA ASP A 133 -0.36 -19.49 8.69
C ASP A 133 0.49 -20.53 7.95
N ILE A 134 0.10 -21.79 8.09
CA ILE A 134 0.56 -22.87 7.22
C ILE A 134 -0.24 -22.78 5.91
N VAL A 135 0.39 -22.28 4.86
CA VAL A 135 -0.23 -22.13 3.53
C VAL A 135 0.22 -23.27 2.60
N PRO A 136 -0.66 -24.21 2.22
CA PRO A 136 -0.33 -25.24 1.26
C PRO A 136 0.17 -24.64 -0.06
N HIS A 137 1.21 -25.24 -0.63
CA HIS A 137 1.83 -24.81 -1.89
C HIS A 137 2.47 -23.41 -1.87
N ARG A 138 2.70 -22.78 -0.70
CA ARG A 138 3.50 -21.56 -0.60
C ARG A 138 4.97 -21.86 -0.92
N ALA A 139 5.51 -21.19 -1.93
CA ALA A 139 6.93 -21.24 -2.24
C ALA A 139 7.74 -20.41 -1.24
N ALA A 140 8.97 -20.85 -0.95
CA ALA A 140 9.95 -20.03 -0.26
C ALA A 140 10.52 -18.99 -1.24
N GLY A 141 10.77 -17.77 -0.76
CA GLY A 141 11.45 -16.75 -1.54
C GLY A 141 12.96 -16.88 -1.45
N TYR A 142 13.64 -16.64 -2.57
CA TYR A 142 15.09 -16.71 -2.70
C TYR A 142 15.63 -15.48 -3.41
N ARG A 143 16.89 -15.16 -3.16
CA ARG A 143 17.66 -14.09 -3.80
C ARG A 143 18.99 -14.63 -4.31
N LEU A 144 19.50 -14.06 -5.39
CA LEU A 144 20.82 -14.36 -5.91
C LEU A 144 21.86 -13.46 -5.23
N VAL A 145 22.87 -14.07 -4.62
CA VAL A 145 23.99 -13.36 -3.98
C VAL A 145 25.27 -13.96 -4.51
N GLY A 146 25.99 -13.21 -5.37
CA GLY A 146 27.21 -13.72 -6.00
C GLY A 146 26.99 -14.95 -6.88
N GLY A 147 25.80 -15.10 -7.48
CA GLY A 147 25.43 -16.26 -8.30
C GLY A 147 24.86 -17.45 -7.52
N GLU A 148 24.84 -17.41 -6.19
CA GLU A 148 24.26 -18.46 -5.35
C GLU A 148 22.84 -18.08 -4.88
N LEU A 149 21.95 -19.07 -4.86
CA LEU A 149 20.62 -18.91 -4.26
C LEU A 149 20.73 -18.89 -2.73
N LYS A 150 20.25 -17.81 -2.12
CA LYS A 150 20.08 -17.68 -0.67
C LYS A 150 18.62 -17.42 -0.35
N ASN A 151 18.16 -17.84 0.83
CA ASN A 151 16.83 -17.47 1.29
C ASN A 151 16.68 -15.93 1.31
N GLN A 152 15.47 -15.47 1.03
CA GLN A 152 15.10 -14.07 1.19
C GLN A 152 15.36 -13.59 2.62
N GLU A 153 15.57 -12.29 2.78
CA GLU A 153 15.71 -11.72 4.11
C GLU A 153 14.36 -11.69 4.80
N TRP A 154 14.39 -11.78 6.13
CA TRP A 154 13.18 -11.71 6.93
C TRP A 154 12.63 -10.28 6.93
N VAL A 155 11.31 -10.16 6.77
CA VAL A 155 10.54 -8.91 6.86
C VAL A 155 9.53 -9.06 7.98
N ALA A 156 9.37 -8.00 8.78
CA ALA A 156 8.44 -8.00 9.90
C ALA A 156 6.99 -8.22 9.42
N PRO A 157 6.18 -9.06 10.10
CA PRO A 157 4.90 -9.50 9.58
C PRO A 157 3.92 -8.38 9.24
N LYS A 158 3.79 -7.35 10.09
CA LYS A 158 2.84 -6.25 9.81
C LYS A 158 3.32 -5.41 8.62
N LEU A 159 4.63 -5.15 8.55
CA LEU A 159 5.20 -4.44 7.41
C LEU A 159 5.01 -5.23 6.11
N ASN A 160 5.14 -6.56 6.15
CA ASN A 160 4.98 -7.41 4.97
C ASN A 160 3.52 -7.48 4.46
N THR A 161 2.56 -6.99 5.25
CA THR A 161 1.14 -7.04 4.90
C THR A 161 0.60 -5.75 4.31
N THR A 162 1.42 -4.71 4.07
CA THR A 162 0.94 -3.42 3.58
C THR A 162 0.50 -3.44 2.12
N ALA A 163 -0.30 -2.45 1.71
CA ALA A 163 -0.96 -2.45 0.41
C ALA A 163 -0.06 -2.12 -0.80
N ASP A 164 1.19 -1.73 -0.54
CA ASP A 164 2.21 -1.48 -1.57
C ASP A 164 2.83 -2.75 -2.15
N GLY A 165 2.73 -3.86 -1.42
CA GLY A 165 3.01 -5.20 -1.92
C GLY A 165 4.24 -5.84 -1.32
#